data_AF-A0A511YN23-F1
#
_entry.id   AF-A0A511YN23-F1
#
_cell.length_a   1.000
_cell.length_b   1.000
_cell.length_c   1.000
_cell.angle_alpha   90.00
_cell.angle_beta   90.00
_cell.angle_gamma   90.00
#
_symmetry.space_group_name_H-M   'P 1'
#
loop_
_entity.id
_entity.type
_entity.pdbx_description
1 polymer ?
#
loop_
_entity_poly.entity_id
_entity_poly.type
_entity_poly.pdbx_seq_one_letter_code
_entity_poly.pdbx_strand_id
1 'polypeptide(L)'
;MADEYLNKILAEYKECHSLYSDLGSKVEQLLRRSCRKIPIHQINSRVKSKASLAQKIIKKDKYKSLDEITDILGLRVITYFEDDISKIEEILNREFTVDWSNSVDKGHIEIDKFGYKSIHFILQINEEKAKTKAYADYQNIRFEIQIRSILQHSWAEIEHDLGYKSVTDIPEKAQRTFYRVAALLEQADIEFTKLKKEIHEFENSVSKNLKNKRELININESTIIAFVKKNTLLREIESKVRKALRTPGQSRFDTAYISANHFPAQLKDLGILNLIQLEDQLLQHKEEIITSEISYLKSINKNLTDRSIKFAIPQGAPILWLIHYFQSKHNTR
;
A
#
# COMPACT_ATOMS: atom_id res chain seq x y z
N MET A 1 46.44 13.70 -5.00
CA MET A 1 45.23 14.53 -4.79
C MET A 1 43.95 13.68 -4.74
N ALA A 2 43.64 12.85 -5.74
CA ALA A 2 42.44 11.97 -5.70
C ALA A 2 42.42 10.99 -4.50
N ASP A 3 43.56 10.37 -4.17
CA ASP A 3 43.67 9.47 -3.01
C ASP A 3 43.51 10.17 -1.65
N GLU A 4 43.81 11.47 -1.58
CA GLU A 4 43.70 12.26 -0.36
C GLU A 4 42.23 12.56 -0.04
N TYR A 5 41.45 12.97 -1.05
CA TYR A 5 40.00 13.15 -0.91
C TYR A 5 39.30 11.82 -0.60
N LEU A 6 39.69 10.72 -1.25
CA LEU A 6 39.14 9.41 -0.98
C LEU A 6 39.32 9.00 0.48
N ASN A 7 40.55 9.09 1.01
CA ASN A 7 40.83 8.71 2.39
C ASN A 7 40.10 9.61 3.40
N LYS A 8 40.05 10.92 3.15
CA LYS A 8 39.31 11.89 3.96
C LYS A 8 37.81 11.53 4.02
N ILE A 9 37.17 11.35 2.87
CA ILE A 9 35.74 11.03 2.78
C ILE A 9 35.44 9.69 3.47
N LEU A 10 36.29 8.68 3.31
CA LEU A 10 36.09 7.37 3.94
C LEU A 10 36.29 7.39 5.46
N ALA A 11 37.13 8.30 5.99
CA ALA A 11 37.28 8.51 7.42
C ALA A 11 36.03 9.19 8.01
N GLU A 12 35.60 10.29 7.40
CA GLU A 12 34.38 11.01 7.79
C GLU A 12 33.13 10.11 7.73
N TYR A 13 33.02 9.30 6.67
CA TYR A 13 31.95 8.32 6.53
C TYR A 13 31.93 7.30 7.68
N LYS A 14 33.10 6.86 8.16
CA LYS A 14 33.19 5.89 9.27
C LYS A 14 32.67 6.49 10.57
N GLU A 15 32.94 7.77 10.82
CA GLU A 15 32.47 8.49 12.02
C GLU A 15 30.96 8.73 11.97
N CYS A 16 30.43 9.12 10.81
CA CYS A 16 29.01 9.45 10.63
C CYS A 16 28.11 8.24 10.28
N HIS A 17 28.67 7.04 10.08
CA HIS A 17 27.91 5.86 9.64
C HIS A 17 26.70 5.55 10.55
N SER A 18 26.88 5.64 11.87
CA SER A 18 25.80 5.39 12.83
C SER A 18 24.66 6.40 12.69
N LEU A 19 24.98 7.68 12.45
CA LEU A 19 24.00 8.73 12.21
C LEU A 19 23.16 8.46 10.95
N TYR A 20 23.79 8.05 9.85
CA TYR A 20 23.06 7.66 8.64
C TYR A 20 22.11 6.47 8.88
N SER A 21 22.57 5.47 9.63
CA SER A 21 21.76 4.28 9.94
C SER A 21 20.56 4.60 10.83
N ASP A 22 20.76 5.46 11.84
CA ASP A 22 19.69 5.89 12.74
C ASP A 22 18.68 6.78 12.01
N LEU A 23 19.16 7.75 11.21
CA LEU A 23 18.31 8.57 10.36
C LEU A 23 17.48 7.71 9.40
N GLY A 24 18.09 6.72 8.74
CA GLY A 24 17.39 5.79 7.86
C GLY A 24 16.23 5.07 8.54
N SER A 25 16.47 4.59 9.77
CA SER A 25 15.43 3.94 10.58
C SER A 25 14.30 4.89 10.98
N LYS A 26 14.63 6.14 11.32
CA LYS A 26 13.64 7.18 11.68
C LYS A 26 12.79 7.59 10.49
N VAL A 27 13.43 7.84 9.33
CA VAL A 27 12.73 8.20 8.09
C VAL A 27 11.82 7.06 7.64
N GLU A 28 12.28 5.81 7.71
CA GLU A 28 11.45 4.64 7.39
C GLU A 28 10.19 4.57 8.28
N GLN A 29 10.34 4.75 9.60
CA GLN A 29 9.20 4.78 10.52
C GLN A 29 8.25 5.94 10.25
N LEU A 30 8.78 7.12 9.93
CA LEU A 30 7.98 8.29 9.57
C LEU A 30 7.16 8.00 8.30
N LEU A 31 7.78 7.48 7.24
CA LEU A 31 7.10 7.13 6.00
C LEU A 31 6.03 6.06 6.22
N ARG A 32 6.31 5.01 7.00
CA ARG A 32 5.30 3.99 7.34
C ARG A 32 4.07 4.58 8.02
N ARG A 33 4.25 5.61 8.87
CA ARG A 33 3.14 6.32 9.53
C ARG A 33 2.39 7.23 8.55
N SER A 34 3.11 8.05 7.78
CA SER A 34 2.51 9.02 6.85
C SER A 34 1.81 8.33 5.67
N CYS A 35 2.28 7.16 5.23
CA CYS A 35 1.71 6.40 4.12
C CYS A 35 0.63 5.38 4.54
N ARG A 36 0.14 5.41 5.78
CA ARG A 36 -0.80 4.39 6.32
C ARG A 36 -2.07 4.16 5.49
N LYS A 37 -2.49 5.15 4.71
CA LYS A 37 -3.69 5.09 3.84
C LYS A 37 -3.38 4.66 2.40
N ILE A 38 -2.10 4.49 2.06
CA ILE A 38 -1.64 4.12 0.73
C ILE A 38 -1.22 2.65 0.78
N PRO A 39 -1.62 1.81 -0.19
CA PRO A 39 -1.20 0.43 -0.25
C PRO A 39 0.29 0.37 -0.66
N ILE A 40 1.16 0.34 0.33
CA ILE A 40 2.60 0.21 0.14
C ILE A 40 2.97 -1.27 0.19
N HIS A 41 3.74 -1.72 -0.79
CA HIS A 41 4.31 -3.06 -0.80
C HIS A 41 5.48 -3.14 0.18
N GLN A 42 6.42 -2.18 0.08
CA GLN A 42 7.64 -2.21 0.88
C GLN A 42 8.25 -0.81 1.06
N ILE A 43 8.85 -0.58 2.22
CA ILE A 43 9.71 0.60 2.48
C ILE A 43 10.96 0.07 3.14
N ASN A 44 12.12 0.30 2.53
CA ASN A 44 13.41 -0.11 3.08
C ASN A 44 14.39 1.04 3.05
N SER A 45 15.20 1.14 4.10
CA SER A 45 16.39 1.99 4.14
C SER A 45 17.66 1.18 3.94
N ARG A 46 18.68 1.79 3.32
CA ARG A 46 20.00 1.22 3.13
C ARG A 46 21.05 2.31 3.24
N VAL A 47 22.08 2.06 4.05
CA VAL A 47 23.33 2.83 4.01
C VAL A 47 24.29 2.13 3.05
N LYS A 48 24.83 2.87 2.09
CA LYS A 48 25.80 2.35 1.12
C LYS A 48 27.03 1.81 1.86
N SER A 49 27.59 0.67 1.47
CA SER A 49 28.78 0.10 2.13
C SER A 49 30.03 0.93 1.86
N LYS A 50 31.04 0.85 2.75
CA LYS A 50 32.35 1.51 2.55
C LYS A 50 32.99 1.16 1.20
N ALA A 51 32.93 -0.11 0.80
CA ALA A 51 33.49 -0.58 -0.47
C ALA A 51 32.75 0.03 -1.67
N SER A 52 31.42 0.03 -1.64
CA SER A 52 30.60 0.63 -2.70
C SER A 52 30.78 2.16 -2.77
N LEU A 53 30.97 2.82 -1.63
CA LEU A 53 31.26 4.24 -1.56
C LEU A 53 32.62 4.56 -2.20
N ALA A 54 33.67 3.81 -1.84
CA ALA A 54 35.00 3.96 -2.42
C ALA A 54 34.98 3.78 -3.94
N GLN A 55 34.33 2.72 -4.43
CA GLN A 55 34.17 2.48 -5.87
C GLN A 55 33.44 3.63 -6.57
N LYS A 56 32.42 4.22 -5.94
CA LYS A 56 31.69 5.35 -6.50
C LYS A 56 32.57 6.60 -6.60
N ILE A 57 33.34 6.90 -5.56
CA ILE A 57 34.26 8.06 -5.52
C ILE A 57 35.30 7.92 -6.64
N ILE A 58 35.97 6.77 -6.72
CA ILE A 58 36.98 6.47 -7.75
C ILE A 58 36.38 6.58 -9.16
N LYS A 59 35.18 6.01 -9.37
CA LYS A 59 34.54 5.98 -10.70
C LYS A 59 34.11 7.36 -11.20
N LYS A 60 33.67 8.25 -10.32
CA LYS A 60 33.11 9.56 -10.70
C LYS A 60 34.13 10.70 -10.64
N ASP A 61 35.20 10.53 -9.87
CA ASP A 61 36.35 11.44 -9.71
C ASP A 61 35.97 12.93 -9.67
N LYS A 62 34.92 13.25 -8.89
CA LYS A 62 34.39 14.62 -8.77
C LYS A 62 34.11 15.04 -7.34
N TYR A 63 34.15 14.10 -6.40
CA TYR A 63 33.73 14.33 -5.02
C TYR A 63 34.90 14.80 -4.17
N LYS A 64 34.75 15.95 -3.51
CA LYS A 64 35.77 16.57 -2.64
C LYS A 64 35.43 16.42 -1.15
N SER A 65 34.17 16.18 -0.83
CA SER A 65 33.69 16.01 0.55
C SER A 65 32.50 15.03 0.60
N LEU A 66 32.21 14.53 1.81
CA LEU A 66 31.18 13.51 2.01
C LEU A 66 29.77 14.04 1.70
N ASP A 67 29.51 15.31 2.02
CA ASP A 67 28.22 15.97 1.82
C ASP A 67 27.82 16.11 0.36
N GLU A 68 28.77 16.09 -0.59
CA GLU A 68 28.50 16.08 -2.04
C GLU A 68 27.90 14.75 -2.53
N ILE A 69 27.98 13.68 -1.72
CA ILE A 69 27.47 12.34 -2.07
C ILE A 69 26.07 12.16 -1.49
N THR A 70 25.07 12.40 -2.32
CA THR A 70 23.65 12.46 -1.91
C THR A 70 22.99 11.11 -1.62
N ASP A 71 23.58 9.99 -2.05
CA ASP A 71 23.02 8.65 -1.97
C ASP A 71 23.79 7.74 -0.98
N ILE A 72 24.41 8.32 0.05
CA ILE A 72 25.02 7.56 1.15
C ILE A 72 23.93 6.81 1.91
N LEU A 73 22.88 7.53 2.31
CA LEU A 73 21.62 6.97 2.78
C LEU A 73 20.62 6.98 1.63
N GLY A 74 20.15 5.80 1.24
CA GLY A 74 19.10 5.61 0.27
C GLY A 74 17.90 4.93 0.91
N LEU A 75 16.69 5.36 0.58
CA LEU A 75 15.47 4.63 0.88
C LEU A 75 14.74 4.28 -0.41
N ARG A 76 13.99 3.19 -0.38
CA ARG A 76 13.16 2.74 -1.48
C ARG A 76 11.74 2.55 -0.98
N VAL A 77 10.79 3.20 -1.66
CA VAL A 77 9.36 3.07 -1.41
C VAL A 77 8.75 2.38 -2.63
N ILE A 78 8.23 1.18 -2.42
CA ILE A 78 7.62 0.35 -3.47
C ILE A 78 6.10 0.33 -3.26
N THR A 79 5.36 0.90 -4.20
CA THR A 79 3.89 0.88 -4.25
C THR A 79 3.41 -0.36 -5.02
N TYR A 80 2.15 -0.76 -4.83
CA TYR A 80 1.57 -1.81 -5.69
C TYR A 80 1.27 -1.30 -7.11
N PHE A 81 0.88 -0.04 -7.24
CA PHE A 81 0.43 0.57 -8.49
C PHE A 81 1.14 1.92 -8.73
N GLU A 82 1.31 2.29 -9.99
CA GLU A 82 1.97 3.53 -10.40
C GLU A 82 1.22 4.79 -9.93
N ASP A 83 -0.12 4.78 -9.90
CA ASP A 83 -0.93 5.94 -9.48
C ASP A 83 -0.76 6.35 -8.01
N ASP A 84 -0.19 5.47 -7.19
CA ASP A 84 0.11 5.77 -5.80
C ASP A 84 1.44 6.52 -5.63
N ILE A 85 2.29 6.59 -6.66
CA ILE A 85 3.60 7.28 -6.62
C ILE A 85 3.42 8.78 -6.36
N SER A 86 2.48 9.44 -7.05
CA SER A 86 2.21 10.89 -6.87
C SER A 86 1.76 11.22 -5.45
N LYS A 87 0.98 10.33 -4.81
CA LYS A 87 0.56 10.49 -3.42
C LYS A 87 1.75 10.42 -2.45
N ILE A 88 2.77 9.62 -2.78
CA ILE A 88 4.00 9.55 -2.00
C ILE A 88 4.84 10.80 -2.20
N GLU A 89 4.95 11.30 -3.43
CA GLU A 89 5.60 12.58 -3.71
C GLU A 89 4.99 13.74 -2.90
N GLU A 90 3.66 13.84 -2.85
CA GLU A 90 2.96 14.83 -2.01
C GLU A 90 3.33 14.68 -0.53
N ILE A 91 3.45 13.44 -0.03
CA ILE A 91 3.91 13.18 1.33
C ILE A 91 5.37 13.63 1.50
N LEU A 92 6.27 13.30 0.59
CA LEU A 92 7.68 13.70 0.70
C LEU A 92 7.84 15.22 0.72
N ASN A 93 7.15 15.93 -0.17
CA ASN A 93 7.14 17.40 -0.23
C ASN A 93 6.63 18.04 1.07
N ARG A 94 5.70 17.39 1.77
CA ARG A 94 5.20 17.86 3.07
C ARG A 94 6.17 17.51 4.21
N GLU A 95 6.78 16.33 4.17
CA GLU A 95 7.56 15.81 5.30
C GLU A 95 9.03 16.26 5.28
N PHE A 96 9.57 16.68 4.14
CA PHE A 96 11.00 16.94 3.94
C PHE A 96 11.24 18.19 3.10
N THR A 97 12.47 18.71 3.17
CA THR A 97 12.95 19.71 2.21
C THR A 97 13.48 18.96 0.98
N VAL A 98 12.95 19.29 -0.20
CA VAL A 98 13.37 18.67 -1.47
C VAL A 98 14.45 19.51 -2.14
N ASP A 99 15.57 18.87 -2.47
CA ASP A 99 16.62 19.44 -3.30
C ASP A 99 16.30 19.17 -4.77
N TRP A 100 15.46 20.02 -5.37
CA TRP A 100 15.03 19.90 -6.76
C TRP A 100 16.19 19.95 -7.76
N SER A 101 17.30 20.61 -7.41
CA SER A 101 18.47 20.72 -8.30
C SER A 101 19.20 19.39 -8.48
N ASN A 102 19.13 18.51 -7.47
CA ASN A 102 19.77 17.20 -7.47
C ASN A 102 18.76 16.04 -7.56
N SER A 103 17.46 16.33 -7.43
CA SER A 103 16.39 15.36 -7.65
C SER A 103 16.21 15.13 -9.14
N VAL A 104 16.03 13.86 -9.52
CA VAL A 104 15.76 13.50 -10.91
C VAL A 104 14.29 13.13 -10.99
N ASP A 105 13.48 14.10 -11.42
CA ASP A 105 12.14 13.82 -11.91
C ASP A 105 12.28 13.24 -13.32
N LYS A 106 12.20 11.91 -13.43
CA LYS A 106 12.08 11.23 -14.73
C LYS A 106 10.64 11.23 -15.25
N GLY A 107 9.79 12.17 -14.85
CA GLY A 107 8.49 12.43 -15.47
C GLY A 107 8.59 12.70 -16.97
N HIS A 108 9.77 13.17 -17.42
CA HIS A 108 10.18 13.16 -18.82
C HIS A 108 11.44 12.31 -19.00
N ILE A 109 11.23 11.02 -19.21
CA ILE A 109 12.14 10.27 -20.06
C ILE A 109 12.21 11.04 -21.40
N GLU A 110 13.40 11.47 -21.82
CA GLU A 110 13.59 12.03 -23.16
C GLU A 110 13.03 11.02 -24.18
N ILE A 111 12.30 11.50 -25.19
CA ILE A 111 11.59 10.68 -26.19
C ILE A 111 12.51 9.61 -26.83
N ASP A 112 13.82 9.82 -26.77
CA ASP A 112 14.89 9.02 -27.36
C ASP A 112 15.69 8.14 -26.37
N LYS A 113 15.43 8.18 -25.05
CA LYS A 113 16.09 7.31 -24.06
C LYS A 113 15.10 6.33 -23.46
N PHE A 114 15.21 5.02 -23.72
CA PHE A 114 14.27 4.05 -23.17
C PHE A 114 14.81 3.37 -21.91
N GLY A 115 14.03 3.45 -20.83
CA GLY A 115 14.29 2.83 -19.52
C GLY A 115 13.05 2.99 -18.65
N TYR A 116 12.78 2.02 -17.78
CA TYR A 116 11.55 2.00 -17.00
C TYR A 116 11.61 2.97 -15.80
N LYS A 117 10.49 3.61 -15.49
CA LYS A 117 10.40 4.79 -14.63
C LYS A 117 10.88 4.51 -13.21
N SER A 118 11.70 5.41 -12.68
CA SER A 118 12.05 5.49 -11.26
C SER A 118 12.26 6.95 -10.92
N ILE A 119 11.52 7.45 -9.93
CA ILE A 119 11.63 8.85 -9.47
C ILE A 119 12.58 8.88 -8.29
N HIS A 120 13.56 9.79 -8.33
CA HIS A 120 14.61 9.90 -7.34
C HIS A 120 14.57 11.29 -6.71
N PHE A 121 14.20 11.34 -5.44
CA PHE A 121 14.21 12.58 -4.66
C PHE A 121 15.45 12.65 -3.80
N ILE A 122 16.17 13.77 -3.88
CA ILE A 122 17.19 14.12 -2.90
C ILE A 122 16.53 15.01 -1.85
N LEU A 123 16.60 14.56 -0.60
CA LEU A 123 15.84 15.12 0.50
C LEU A 123 16.72 15.45 1.69
N GLN A 124 16.24 16.36 2.52
CA GLN A 124 16.77 16.70 3.83
C GLN A 124 15.64 16.81 4.85
N ILE A 125 15.97 16.66 6.13
CA ILE A 125 15.03 16.97 7.20
C ILE A 125 14.65 18.45 7.11
N ASN A 126 13.35 18.75 7.13
CA ASN A 126 12.89 20.14 7.07
C ASN A 126 13.26 20.93 8.35
N GLU A 127 13.34 22.24 8.24
CA GLU A 127 13.80 23.11 9.35
C GLU A 127 12.97 22.96 10.62
N GLU A 128 11.66 22.75 10.49
CA GLU A 128 10.76 22.55 11.64
C GLU A 128 11.10 21.27 12.41
N LYS A 129 11.33 20.16 11.70
CA LYS A 129 11.76 18.90 12.32
C LYS A 129 13.17 19.00 12.86
N ALA A 130 14.08 19.69 12.18
CA ALA A 130 15.45 19.92 12.63
C ALA A 130 15.50 20.65 13.99
N LYS A 131 14.52 21.51 14.32
CA LYS A 131 14.40 22.15 15.64
C LYS A 131 14.02 21.18 16.77
N THR A 132 13.58 19.97 16.46
CA THR A 132 13.19 18.98 17.47
C THR A 132 14.39 18.16 17.93
N LYS A 133 14.43 17.78 19.21
CA LYS A 133 15.46 16.86 19.76
C LYS A 133 15.55 15.54 18.99
N ALA A 134 14.47 15.13 18.34
CA ALA A 134 14.42 13.88 17.59
C ALA A 134 15.23 13.92 16.29
N TYR A 135 15.45 15.10 15.69
CA TYR A 135 16.12 15.25 14.41
C TYR A 135 17.24 16.32 14.33
N ALA A 136 17.55 17.01 15.43
CA ALA A 136 18.56 18.08 15.45
C ALA A 136 19.92 17.67 14.86
N ASP A 137 20.35 16.44 15.14
CA ASP A 137 21.66 15.93 14.70
C ASP A 137 21.73 15.59 13.19
N TYR A 138 20.62 15.63 12.46
CA TYR A 138 20.57 15.21 11.05
C TYR A 138 20.26 16.34 10.06
N GLN A 139 20.20 17.60 10.51
CA GLN A 139 19.78 18.73 9.67
C GLN A 139 20.61 18.89 8.38
N ASN A 140 21.90 18.51 8.42
CA ASN A 140 22.82 18.65 7.29
C ASN A 140 22.97 17.36 6.46
N ILE A 141 22.20 16.32 6.77
CA ILE A 141 22.30 15.02 6.09
C ILE A 141 21.32 14.98 4.92
N ARG A 142 21.89 14.84 3.71
CA ARG A 142 21.14 14.52 2.49
C ARG A 142 20.94 13.01 2.36
N PHE A 143 19.78 12.63 1.85
CA PHE A 143 19.46 11.24 1.52
C PHE A 143 18.62 11.15 0.25
N GLU A 144 18.74 10.02 -0.44
CA GLU A 144 17.96 9.72 -1.64
C GLU A 144 16.73 8.88 -1.27
N ILE A 145 15.56 9.21 -1.80
CA ILE A 145 14.38 8.33 -1.81
C ILE A 145 14.01 8.01 -3.24
N GLN A 146 13.97 6.71 -3.54
CA GLN A 146 13.50 6.16 -4.81
C GLN A 146 12.06 5.67 -4.64
N ILE A 147 11.13 6.17 -5.44
CA ILE A 147 9.74 5.70 -5.46
C ILE A 147 9.48 4.91 -6.75
N ARG A 148 8.89 3.71 -6.61
CA ARG A 148 8.60 2.79 -7.72
C ARG A 148 7.30 2.03 -7.50
N SER A 149 6.61 1.65 -8.57
CA SER A 149 5.65 0.54 -8.55
C SER A 149 6.38 -0.81 -8.36
N ILE A 150 5.65 -1.87 -8.02
CA ILE A 150 6.22 -3.22 -7.89
C ILE A 150 6.80 -3.73 -9.21
N LEU A 151 6.16 -3.39 -10.34
CA LEU A 151 6.67 -3.73 -11.65
C LEU A 151 7.94 -2.93 -11.93
N GLN A 152 7.93 -1.61 -11.66
CA GLN A 152 9.12 -0.72 -11.75
C GLN A 152 10.31 -1.22 -10.95
N HIS A 153 10.05 -1.69 -9.74
CA HIS A 153 11.08 -2.32 -8.92
C HIS A 153 11.60 -3.60 -9.56
N SER A 154 10.72 -4.50 -10.00
CA SER A 154 11.09 -5.79 -10.57
C SER A 154 11.97 -5.65 -11.80
N TRP A 155 11.60 -4.76 -12.72
CA TRP A 155 12.42 -4.44 -13.89
C TRP A 155 13.80 -3.93 -13.49
N ALA A 156 13.87 -2.98 -12.56
CA ALA A 156 15.14 -2.35 -12.19
C ALA A 156 16.10 -3.33 -11.49
N GLU A 157 15.58 -4.31 -10.75
CA GLU A 157 16.41 -5.39 -10.20
C GLU A 157 16.90 -6.33 -11.32
N ILE A 158 16.05 -6.70 -12.28
CA ILE A 158 16.45 -7.51 -13.45
C ILE A 158 17.51 -6.78 -14.29
N GLU A 159 17.30 -5.50 -14.59
CA GLU A 159 18.25 -4.65 -15.33
C GLU A 159 19.61 -4.60 -14.61
N HIS A 160 19.59 -4.42 -13.29
CA HIS A 160 20.80 -4.39 -12.47
C HIS A 160 21.53 -5.74 -12.47
N ASP A 161 20.81 -6.85 -12.29
CA ASP A 161 21.38 -8.21 -12.22
C ASP A 161 21.92 -8.71 -13.55
N LEU A 162 21.32 -8.30 -14.67
CA LEU A 162 21.86 -8.56 -16.00
C LEU A 162 23.22 -7.87 -16.23
N GLY A 163 23.66 -6.98 -15.32
CA GLY A 163 25.03 -6.50 -15.24
C GLY A 163 25.41 -5.49 -16.33
N TYR A 164 24.45 -5.07 -17.16
CA TYR A 164 24.68 -4.09 -18.21
C TYR A 164 24.76 -2.69 -17.60
N LYS A 165 25.98 -2.13 -17.59
CA LYS A 165 26.24 -0.78 -17.07
C LYS A 165 25.73 0.31 -18.02
N SER A 166 25.48 -0.06 -19.28
CA SER A 166 24.85 0.73 -20.32
C SER A 166 24.09 -0.19 -21.28
N VAL A 167 22.96 0.26 -21.81
CA VAL A 167 22.21 -0.47 -22.84
C VAL A 167 23.07 -0.72 -24.10
N THR A 168 24.10 0.11 -24.31
CA THR A 168 25.09 -0.03 -25.40
C THR A 168 25.97 -1.28 -25.29
N ASP A 169 26.06 -1.90 -24.11
CA ASP A 169 26.90 -3.09 -23.88
C ASP A 169 26.15 -4.39 -24.23
N ILE A 170 24.87 -4.27 -24.62
CA ILE A 170 24.00 -5.39 -24.97
C ILE A 170 24.01 -5.58 -26.50
N PRO A 171 24.06 -6.82 -27.04
CA PRO A 171 23.86 -7.05 -28.46
C PRO A 171 22.52 -6.48 -28.96
N GLU A 172 22.49 -5.89 -30.15
CA GLU A 172 21.31 -5.18 -30.69
C GLU A 172 20.00 -5.99 -30.61
N LYS A 173 20.06 -7.30 -30.94
CA LYS A 173 18.91 -8.21 -30.84
C LYS A 173 18.40 -8.36 -29.40
N ALA A 174 19.31 -8.39 -28.43
CA ALA A 174 18.98 -8.45 -27.01
C ALA A 174 18.47 -7.09 -26.49
N GLN A 175 19.01 -5.96 -26.97
CA GLN A 175 18.45 -4.63 -26.69
C GLN A 175 16.99 -4.54 -27.12
N ARG A 176 16.66 -5.03 -28.33
CA ARG A 176 15.28 -5.04 -28.82
C ARG A 176 14.34 -5.84 -27.91
N THR A 177 14.78 -7.00 -27.42
CA THR A 177 14.01 -7.79 -26.45
C THR A 177 13.85 -7.05 -25.13
N PHE A 178 14.92 -6.45 -24.64
CA PHE A 178 14.95 -5.65 -23.43
C PHE A 178 13.91 -4.51 -23.50
N TYR A 179 13.89 -3.74 -24.58
CA TYR A 179 12.90 -2.69 -24.79
C TYR A 179 11.46 -3.21 -24.88
N ARG A 180 11.23 -4.36 -25.52
CA ARG A 180 9.89 -4.97 -25.57
C ARG A 180 9.38 -5.33 -24.18
N VAL A 181 10.25 -5.84 -23.30
CA VAL A 181 9.85 -6.18 -21.93
C VAL A 181 9.53 -4.91 -21.13
N ALA A 182 10.36 -3.87 -21.23
CA ALA A 182 10.07 -2.58 -20.59
C ALA A 182 8.71 -2.01 -21.01
N ALA A 183 8.41 -2.01 -22.32
CA ALA A 183 7.13 -1.55 -22.85
C ALA A 183 5.94 -2.40 -22.37
N LEU A 184 6.11 -3.72 -22.28
CA LEU A 184 5.07 -4.62 -21.75
C LEU A 184 4.79 -4.35 -20.27
N LEU A 185 5.83 -4.09 -19.47
CA LEU A 185 5.66 -3.78 -18.05
C LEU A 185 4.99 -2.41 -17.85
N GLU A 186 5.35 -1.41 -18.64
CA GLU A 186 4.66 -0.12 -18.63
C GLU A 186 3.18 -0.25 -19.02
N GLN A 187 2.88 -1.01 -20.07
CA GLN A 187 1.48 -1.26 -20.44
C GLN A 187 0.73 -1.98 -19.31
N ALA A 188 1.38 -2.94 -18.64
CA ALA A 188 0.77 -3.65 -17.51
C ALA A 188 0.46 -2.70 -16.35
N ASP A 189 1.37 -1.78 -15.98
CA ASP A 189 1.13 -0.76 -14.94
C ASP A 189 -0.11 0.11 -15.26
N ILE A 190 -0.25 0.54 -16.53
CA ILE A 190 -1.40 1.32 -17.01
C ILE A 190 -2.70 0.53 -16.87
N GLU A 191 -2.73 -0.71 -17.36
CA GLU A 191 -3.93 -1.55 -17.31
C GLU A 191 -4.32 -1.93 -15.88
N PHE A 192 -3.36 -2.23 -15.01
CA PHE A 192 -3.65 -2.49 -13.60
C PHE A 192 -4.21 -1.26 -12.88
N THR A 193 -3.67 -0.08 -13.18
CA THR A 193 -4.18 1.18 -12.64
C THR A 193 -5.60 1.47 -13.14
N LYS A 194 -5.89 1.21 -14.41
CA LYS A 194 -7.22 1.34 -15.00
C LYS A 194 -8.21 0.37 -14.35
N LEU A 195 -7.86 -0.91 -14.25
CA LEU A 195 -8.67 -1.94 -13.60
C LEU A 195 -8.99 -1.57 -12.14
N LYS A 196 -8.00 -1.08 -11.39
CA LYS A 196 -8.20 -0.59 -10.01
C LYS A 196 -9.26 0.52 -9.95
N LYS A 197 -9.22 1.47 -10.88
CA LYS A 197 -10.20 2.57 -10.97
C LYS A 197 -11.59 2.04 -11.33
N GLU A 198 -11.71 1.19 -12.34
CA GLU A 198 -12.98 0.58 -12.76
C GLU A 198 -13.64 -0.21 -11.63
N ILE A 199 -12.88 -1.01 -10.89
CA ILE A 199 -13.39 -1.74 -9.72
C ILE A 199 -13.89 -0.75 -8.66
N HIS A 200 -13.13 0.32 -8.37
CA HIS A 200 -13.52 1.30 -7.37
C HIS A 200 -14.78 2.08 -7.78
N GLU A 201 -14.89 2.45 -9.05
CA GLU A 201 -16.05 3.13 -9.63
C GLU A 201 -17.30 2.24 -9.56
N PHE A 202 -17.15 0.95 -9.89
CA PHE A 202 -18.20 -0.05 -9.73
C PHE A 202 -18.65 -0.19 -8.26
N GLU A 203 -17.73 -0.31 -7.31
CA GLU A 203 -18.08 -0.38 -5.89
C GLU A 203 -18.87 0.88 -5.43
N ASN A 204 -18.49 2.04 -5.95
CA ASN A 204 -19.17 3.30 -5.64
C ASN A 204 -20.53 3.43 -6.33
N SER A 205 -20.70 2.91 -7.55
CA SER A 205 -21.97 2.92 -8.28
C SER A 205 -23.02 2.04 -7.58
N VAL A 206 -22.62 0.86 -7.10
CA VAL A 206 -23.47 -0.02 -6.28
C VAL A 206 -24.08 0.75 -5.11
N SER A 207 -23.25 1.51 -4.39
CA SER A 207 -23.68 2.28 -3.22
C SER A 207 -24.66 3.41 -3.57
N LYS A 208 -24.45 4.08 -4.71
CA LYS A 208 -25.34 5.16 -5.20
C LYS A 208 -26.66 4.61 -5.72
N ASN A 209 -26.63 3.49 -6.43
CA ASN A 209 -27.80 2.84 -7.01
C ASN A 209 -28.72 2.29 -5.93
N LEU A 210 -28.17 1.73 -4.85
CA LEU A 210 -28.93 1.30 -3.67
C LEU A 210 -29.64 2.46 -2.99
N LYS A 211 -28.93 3.56 -2.71
CA LYS A 211 -29.54 4.76 -2.09
C LYS A 211 -30.72 5.32 -2.87
N ASN A 212 -30.64 5.26 -4.20
CA ASN A 212 -31.67 5.81 -5.07
C ASN A 212 -32.68 4.75 -5.55
N LYS A 213 -32.51 3.47 -5.16
CA LYS A 213 -33.26 2.30 -5.68
C LYS A 213 -33.43 2.31 -7.21
N ARG A 214 -32.43 2.80 -7.95
CA ARG A 214 -32.54 3.10 -9.40
C ARG A 214 -32.37 1.88 -10.30
N GLU A 215 -31.56 0.91 -9.88
CA GLU A 215 -31.19 -0.24 -10.71
C GLU A 215 -31.18 -1.54 -9.91
N LEU A 216 -31.68 -2.61 -10.53
CA LEU A 216 -31.63 -3.97 -10.00
C LEU A 216 -30.23 -4.55 -10.27
N ILE A 217 -29.37 -4.53 -9.25
CA ILE A 217 -28.02 -5.11 -9.32
C ILE A 217 -28.07 -6.55 -8.83
N ASN A 218 -27.89 -7.51 -9.74
CA ASN A 218 -27.91 -8.94 -9.42
C ASN A 218 -26.77 -9.36 -8.49
N ILE A 219 -27.04 -10.35 -7.63
CA ILE A 219 -26.09 -10.89 -6.68
C ILE A 219 -25.05 -11.79 -7.38
N ASN A 220 -23.79 -11.48 -7.12
CA ASN A 220 -22.60 -12.26 -7.43
C ASN A 220 -21.52 -11.90 -6.39
N GLU A 221 -20.33 -12.48 -6.52
CA GLU A 221 -19.29 -12.27 -5.52
C GLU A 221 -18.79 -10.81 -5.47
N SER A 222 -18.57 -10.18 -6.62
CA SER A 222 -18.07 -8.79 -6.69
C SER A 222 -19.09 -7.77 -6.17
N THR A 223 -20.38 -7.96 -6.44
CA THR A 223 -21.46 -7.11 -5.95
C THR A 223 -21.67 -7.25 -4.45
N ILE A 224 -21.53 -8.46 -3.89
CA ILE A 224 -21.58 -8.68 -2.44
C ILE A 224 -20.36 -8.05 -1.76
N ILE A 225 -19.16 -8.18 -2.34
CA ILE A 225 -17.95 -7.50 -1.86
C ILE A 225 -18.17 -5.98 -1.80
N ALA A 226 -18.67 -5.40 -2.89
CA ALA A 226 -18.99 -3.97 -2.96
C ALA A 226 -20.02 -3.57 -1.90
N PHE A 227 -21.10 -4.36 -1.78
CA PHE A 227 -22.16 -4.17 -0.79
C PHE A 227 -21.59 -4.18 0.64
N VAL A 228 -20.83 -5.20 1.02
CA VAL A 228 -20.23 -5.33 2.36
C VAL A 228 -19.28 -4.18 2.68
N LYS A 229 -18.48 -3.72 1.70
CA LYS A 229 -17.54 -2.62 1.92
C LYS A 229 -18.24 -1.30 2.20
N LYS A 230 -19.34 -1.00 1.51
CA LYS A 230 -19.90 0.36 1.41
C LYS A 230 -21.28 0.54 2.05
N ASN A 231 -22.01 -0.54 2.31
CA ASN A 231 -23.38 -0.45 2.82
C ASN A 231 -23.42 0.04 4.28
N THR A 232 -24.19 1.11 4.53
CA THR A 232 -24.27 1.73 5.86
C THR A 232 -25.13 0.96 6.84
N LEU A 233 -26.12 0.20 6.37
CA LEU A 233 -26.97 -0.64 7.22
C LEU A 233 -26.17 -1.78 7.84
N LEU A 234 -25.31 -2.45 7.06
CA LEU A 234 -24.40 -3.47 7.58
C LEU A 234 -23.50 -2.92 8.69
N ARG A 235 -22.94 -1.71 8.49
CA ARG A 235 -22.13 -1.03 9.51
C ARG A 235 -22.90 -0.74 10.78
N GLU A 236 -24.16 -0.38 10.65
CA GLU A 236 -25.03 -0.11 11.79
C GLU A 236 -25.28 -1.40 12.60
N ILE A 237 -25.63 -2.50 11.92
CA ILE A 237 -25.84 -3.82 12.53
C ILE A 237 -24.57 -4.29 13.25
N GLU A 238 -23.44 -4.31 12.55
CA GLU A 238 -22.13 -4.69 13.10
C GLU A 238 -21.76 -3.85 14.34
N SER A 239 -22.07 -2.54 14.32
CA SER A 239 -21.83 -1.63 15.44
C SER A 239 -22.71 -1.95 16.66
N LYS A 240 -24.00 -2.27 16.44
CA LYS A 240 -24.92 -2.69 17.51
C LYS A 240 -24.45 -3.99 18.19
N VAL A 241 -24.08 -5.00 17.40
CA VAL A 241 -23.55 -6.28 17.92
C VAL A 241 -22.27 -6.04 18.73
N ARG A 242 -21.34 -5.26 18.20
CA ARG A 242 -20.09 -4.93 18.88
C ARG A 242 -20.29 -4.22 20.22
N LYS A 243 -21.20 -3.24 20.26
CA LYS A 243 -21.55 -2.52 21.50
C LYS A 243 -22.13 -3.48 22.54
N ALA A 244 -22.99 -4.40 22.14
CA ALA A 244 -23.59 -5.39 23.03
C ALA A 244 -22.56 -6.38 23.60
N LEU A 245 -21.52 -6.72 22.82
CA LEU A 245 -20.45 -7.64 23.23
C LEU A 245 -19.25 -6.95 23.91
N ARG A 246 -19.24 -5.61 23.98
CA ARG A 246 -18.14 -4.80 24.54
C ARG A 246 -16.78 -5.10 23.89
N THR A 247 -16.76 -5.45 22.61
CA THR A 247 -15.53 -5.79 21.88
C THR A 247 -14.89 -4.53 21.25
N PRO A 248 -13.66 -4.14 21.63
CA PRO A 248 -12.99 -2.99 21.03
C PRO A 248 -12.44 -3.35 19.64
N GLY A 249 -12.60 -2.45 18.67
CA GLY A 249 -12.04 -2.59 17.32
C GLY A 249 -13.02 -2.22 16.20
N GLN A 250 -12.52 -2.09 14.98
CA GLN A 250 -13.36 -2.00 13.77
C GLN A 250 -13.48 -3.40 13.15
N SER A 251 -14.63 -3.71 12.56
CA SER A 251 -14.81 -4.93 11.78
C SER A 251 -13.76 -4.97 10.67
N ARG A 252 -13.05 -6.08 10.53
CA ARG A 252 -12.04 -6.25 9.48
C ARG A 252 -12.73 -6.74 8.21
N PHE A 253 -12.50 -6.05 7.10
CA PHE A 253 -12.91 -6.57 5.80
C PHE A 253 -11.97 -7.70 5.40
N ASP A 254 -12.54 -8.85 5.08
CA ASP A 254 -11.80 -9.99 4.56
C ASP A 254 -12.60 -10.58 3.40
N THR A 255 -12.03 -10.54 2.20
CA THR A 255 -12.68 -11.11 1.01
C THR A 255 -12.80 -12.62 1.13
N ALA A 256 -11.82 -13.30 1.75
CA ALA A 256 -11.86 -14.74 1.92
C ALA A 256 -13.05 -15.20 2.78
N TYR A 257 -13.52 -14.36 3.71
CA TYR A 257 -14.74 -14.63 4.47
C TYR A 257 -15.98 -14.70 3.58
N ILE A 258 -16.12 -13.79 2.61
CA ILE A 258 -17.26 -13.79 1.68
C ILE A 258 -17.22 -15.03 0.79
N SER A 259 -16.05 -15.33 0.22
CA SER A 259 -15.85 -16.49 -0.67
C SER A 259 -16.10 -17.80 0.08
N ALA A 260 -15.52 -17.97 1.28
CA ALA A 260 -15.66 -19.19 2.07
C ALA A 260 -17.12 -19.50 2.46
N ASN A 261 -17.93 -18.47 2.70
CA ASN A 261 -19.33 -18.64 3.04
C ASN A 261 -20.26 -18.75 1.82
N HIS A 262 -19.75 -18.63 0.59
CA HIS A 262 -20.53 -18.79 -0.65
C HIS A 262 -21.84 -17.97 -0.66
N PHE A 263 -21.82 -16.75 -0.10
CA PHE A 263 -23.03 -15.92 0.05
C PHE A 263 -23.86 -15.79 -1.23
N PRO A 264 -23.28 -15.58 -2.43
CA PRO A 264 -24.08 -15.42 -3.63
C PRO A 264 -24.97 -16.62 -3.97
N ALA A 265 -24.50 -17.85 -3.75
CA ALA A 265 -25.28 -19.05 -4.03
C ALA A 265 -26.41 -19.20 -3.02
N GLN A 266 -26.08 -19.10 -1.72
CA GLN A 266 -27.05 -19.26 -0.64
C GLN A 266 -28.16 -18.19 -0.69
N LEU A 267 -27.83 -16.94 -1.03
CA LEU A 267 -28.83 -15.88 -1.18
C LEU A 267 -29.78 -16.14 -2.35
N LYS A 268 -29.27 -16.67 -3.47
CA LYS A 268 -30.10 -17.04 -4.62
C LYS A 268 -31.03 -18.20 -4.30
N ASP A 269 -30.56 -19.20 -3.57
CA ASP A 269 -31.39 -20.32 -3.11
C ASP A 269 -32.54 -19.86 -2.20
N LEU A 270 -32.34 -18.76 -1.47
CA LEU A 270 -33.36 -18.08 -0.66
C LEU A 270 -34.25 -17.11 -1.46
N GLY A 271 -34.10 -17.03 -2.79
CA GLY A 271 -34.87 -16.13 -3.65
C GLY A 271 -34.44 -14.67 -3.60
N ILE A 272 -33.31 -14.36 -2.93
CA ILE A 272 -32.71 -13.02 -2.91
C ILE A 272 -31.76 -12.93 -4.11
N LEU A 273 -32.22 -12.26 -5.17
CA LEU A 273 -31.53 -12.23 -6.47
C LEU A 273 -30.74 -10.94 -6.70
N ASN A 274 -31.12 -9.84 -6.04
CA ASN A 274 -30.49 -8.54 -6.22
C ASN A 274 -30.19 -7.82 -4.89
N LEU A 275 -29.33 -6.81 -4.94
CA LEU A 275 -28.86 -6.09 -3.75
C LEU A 275 -29.96 -5.28 -3.05
N ILE A 276 -31.00 -4.82 -3.76
CA ILE A 276 -32.13 -4.10 -3.15
C ILE A 276 -32.92 -5.08 -2.29
N GLN A 277 -33.23 -6.26 -2.81
CA GLN A 277 -33.88 -7.33 -2.04
C GLN A 277 -33.04 -7.69 -0.81
N LEU A 278 -31.73 -7.86 -0.96
CA LEU A 278 -30.84 -8.15 0.17
C LEU A 278 -30.90 -7.05 1.24
N GLU A 279 -30.82 -5.78 0.84
CA GLU A 279 -30.89 -4.66 1.77
C GLU A 279 -32.25 -4.58 2.48
N ASP A 280 -33.34 -4.77 1.74
CA ASP A 280 -34.70 -4.77 2.30
C ASP A 280 -34.87 -5.94 3.30
N GLN A 281 -34.35 -7.14 3.01
CA GLN A 281 -34.38 -8.28 3.94
C GLN A 281 -33.51 -8.06 5.18
N LEU A 282 -32.32 -7.47 5.03
CA LEU A 282 -31.46 -7.08 6.15
C LEU A 282 -32.13 -6.04 7.06
N LEU A 283 -32.86 -5.10 6.46
CA LEU A 283 -33.59 -4.07 7.20
C LEU A 283 -34.79 -4.66 7.95
N GLN A 284 -35.55 -5.51 7.28
CA GLN A 284 -36.74 -6.17 7.82
C GLN A 284 -36.42 -7.09 9.00
N HIS A 285 -35.30 -7.83 8.93
CA HIS A 285 -34.91 -8.83 9.93
C HIS A 285 -33.76 -8.40 10.83
N LYS A 286 -33.54 -7.09 10.92
CA LYS A 286 -32.39 -6.49 11.60
C LYS A 286 -32.24 -6.94 13.05
N GLU A 287 -33.32 -6.94 13.81
CA GLU A 287 -33.26 -7.24 15.25
C GLU A 287 -33.06 -8.75 15.50
N GLU A 288 -33.63 -9.63 14.66
CA GLU A 288 -33.40 -11.07 14.73
C GLU A 288 -31.96 -11.44 14.37
N ILE A 289 -31.38 -10.80 13.35
CA ILE A 289 -29.97 -10.94 12.97
C ILE A 289 -29.07 -10.60 14.17
N ILE A 290 -29.27 -9.41 14.75
CA ILE A 290 -28.46 -8.93 15.89
C ILE A 290 -28.57 -9.89 17.07
N THR A 291 -29.80 -10.30 17.41
CA THR A 291 -30.05 -11.18 18.55
C THR A 291 -29.42 -12.55 18.36
N SER A 292 -29.55 -13.12 17.16
CA SER A 292 -29.00 -14.43 16.81
C SER A 292 -27.47 -14.42 16.86
N GLU A 293 -26.85 -13.40 16.26
CA GLU A 293 -25.40 -13.24 16.27
C GLU A 293 -24.85 -13.08 17.68
N ILE A 294 -25.45 -12.21 18.50
CA ILE A 294 -25.05 -12.02 19.90
C ILE A 294 -25.22 -13.32 20.69
N SER A 295 -26.34 -14.02 20.53
CA SER A 295 -26.62 -15.26 21.24
C SER A 295 -25.59 -16.35 20.91
N TYR A 296 -25.31 -16.55 19.62
CA TYR A 296 -24.31 -17.48 19.16
C TYR A 296 -22.92 -17.12 19.67
N LEU A 297 -22.50 -15.86 19.48
CA LEU A 297 -21.19 -15.39 19.94
C LEU A 297 -21.04 -15.48 21.46
N LYS A 298 -22.11 -15.33 22.25
CA LYS A 298 -22.10 -15.60 23.69
C LYS A 298 -22.03 -17.09 24.02
N SER A 299 -22.69 -17.94 23.22
CA SER A 299 -22.72 -19.40 23.43
C SER A 299 -21.36 -20.06 23.24
N ILE A 300 -20.62 -19.65 22.20
CA ILE A 300 -19.23 -20.08 21.96
C ILE A 300 -18.26 -19.46 22.96
N ASN A 301 -18.72 -18.47 23.73
CA ASN A 301 -17.89 -17.60 24.55
C ASN A 301 -18.37 -17.52 26.02
N LYS A 302 -18.89 -18.62 26.57
CA LYS A 302 -19.29 -18.68 28.00
C LYS A 302 -18.10 -18.51 28.98
N ASN A 303 -16.85 -18.61 28.52
CA ASN A 303 -15.65 -18.64 29.37
C ASN A 303 -14.65 -17.48 29.19
N LEU A 304 -14.92 -16.42 28.44
CA LEU A 304 -14.02 -15.25 28.42
C LEU A 304 -14.35 -14.23 29.52
N THR A 305 -14.08 -14.64 30.76
CA THR A 305 -13.50 -13.74 31.76
C THR A 305 -12.06 -13.31 31.41
N ASP A 306 -11.44 -13.97 30.42
CA ASP A 306 -10.13 -13.59 29.93
C ASP A 306 -10.22 -12.46 28.88
N ARG A 307 -9.71 -11.29 29.27
CA ARG A 307 -9.62 -10.10 28.40
C ARG A 307 -8.56 -10.24 27.29
N SER A 308 -7.84 -11.36 27.22
CA SER A 308 -6.76 -11.61 26.26
C SER A 308 -7.27 -12.01 24.85
N ILE A 309 -8.39 -12.72 24.73
CA ILE A 309 -8.91 -13.16 23.43
C ILE A 309 -9.81 -12.08 22.81
N LYS A 310 -9.25 -11.35 21.86
CA LYS A 310 -9.97 -10.34 21.07
C LYS A 310 -10.66 -11.01 19.88
N PHE A 311 -11.97 -11.23 19.97
CA PHE A 311 -12.78 -11.60 18.80
C PHE A 311 -13.11 -10.37 17.96
N ALA A 312 -12.77 -10.40 16.68
CA ALA A 312 -13.16 -9.38 15.70
C ALA A 312 -14.36 -9.90 14.90
N ILE A 313 -15.42 -9.09 14.83
CA ILE A 313 -16.57 -9.40 13.98
C ILE A 313 -16.16 -9.13 12.52
N PRO A 314 -16.20 -10.13 11.62
CA PRO A 314 -15.87 -9.92 10.22
C PRO A 314 -16.90 -9.01 9.55
N GLN A 315 -16.47 -8.18 8.61
CA GLN A 315 -17.42 -7.41 7.81
C GLN A 315 -18.28 -8.33 6.96
N GLY A 316 -19.59 -8.07 6.93
CA GLY A 316 -20.54 -8.93 6.21
C GLY A 316 -21.10 -10.09 7.04
N ALA A 317 -20.73 -10.21 8.32
CA ALA A 317 -21.37 -11.15 9.26
C ALA A 317 -22.91 -11.09 9.26
N PRO A 318 -23.56 -9.90 9.16
CA PRO A 318 -25.03 -9.85 9.13
C PRO A 318 -25.67 -10.63 7.98
N ILE A 319 -24.98 -10.79 6.84
CA ILE A 319 -25.48 -11.57 5.70
C ILE A 319 -25.56 -13.05 6.07
N LEU A 320 -24.53 -13.59 6.73
CA LEU A 320 -24.51 -14.97 7.22
C LEU A 320 -25.69 -15.22 8.18
N TRP A 321 -25.93 -14.29 9.10
CA TRP A 321 -26.99 -14.41 10.08
C TRP A 321 -28.39 -14.26 9.48
N LEU A 322 -28.55 -13.44 8.43
CA LEU A 322 -29.79 -13.40 7.64
C LEU A 322 -30.05 -14.77 6.98
N ILE A 323 -29.02 -15.38 6.38
CA ILE A 323 -29.14 -16.70 5.76
C ILE A 323 -29.55 -17.76 6.80
N HIS A 324 -28.87 -17.80 7.95
CA HIS A 324 -29.22 -18.73 9.03
C HIS A 324 -30.64 -18.51 9.55
N TYR A 325 -31.09 -17.26 9.66
CA TYR A 325 -32.47 -16.94 10.05
C TYR A 325 -33.47 -17.58 9.09
N PHE A 326 -33.30 -17.42 7.77
CA PHE A 326 -34.20 -18.05 6.80
C PHE A 326 -34.14 -19.58 6.83
N GLN A 327 -32.94 -20.17 6.89
CA GLN A 327 -32.76 -21.62 6.98
C GLN A 327 -33.47 -22.21 8.21
N SER A 328 -33.40 -21.53 9.36
CA SER A 328 -34.09 -21.97 10.59
C SER A 328 -35.61 -22.01 10.46
N LYS A 329 -36.20 -21.09 9.67
CA LYS A 329 -37.64 -21.03 9.40
C LYS A 329 -38.11 -22.03 8.36
N HIS A 330 -37.23 -22.43 7.43
CA HIS A 330 -37.54 -23.49 6.47
C HIS A 330 -37.53 -24.88 7.12
N ASN A 331 -36.68 -25.13 8.12
CA ASN A 331 -36.62 -26.41 8.84
C ASN A 331 -37.71 -26.59 9.92
N THR A 332 -38.57 -25.58 10.15
CA THR A 332 -39.67 -25.62 11.12
C THR A 332 -41.06 -25.73 10.47
N ARG A 333 -41.11 -25.88 9.15
CA ARG A 333 -42.29 -26.28 8.36
C ARG A 333 -42.09 -27.69 7.84
#